data_AF-A0A3C1FYR2-F1
#
_entry.id   AF-A0A3C1FYR2-F1
#
_cell.length_a   1.000
_cell.length_b   1.000
_cell.length_c   1.000
_cell.angle_alpha   90.00
_cell.angle_beta   90.00
_cell.angle_gamma   90.00
#
_symmetry.space_group_name_H-M   'P 1'
#
loop_
_entity.id
_entity.type
_entity.pdbx_description
1 polymer ?
#
loop_
_entity_poly.entity_id
_entity_poly.type
_entity_poly.pdbx_seq_one_letter_code
_entity_poly.pdbx_strand_id
1 'polypeptide(L)'
;MKKRPDVLEWITKSEQDYQTAVVMARKRKIPVPDVVGFHCQQCIEKYLKALLVLKKLDFPKTHDLLDLLTILNEKEPLLDALKPKLRILNPFSVQFRYPGESATIEDSRKALTARNT
;
A
#
# COMPACT_ATOMS: atom_id res chain seq x y z
N MET A 1 -3.63 28.69 0.28
CA MET A 1 -3.21 27.55 -0.57
C MET A 1 -2.87 26.37 0.32
N LYS A 2 -3.46 25.18 0.13
CA LYS A 2 -3.00 23.96 0.82
C LYS A 2 -1.60 23.62 0.29
N LYS A 3 -0.60 23.59 1.17
CA LYS A 3 0.76 23.15 0.84
C LYS A 3 0.68 21.72 0.32
N ARG A 4 1.33 21.40 -0.81
CA ARG A 4 1.47 20.00 -1.23
C ARG A 4 2.28 19.28 -0.14
N PRO A 5 1.83 18.10 0.35
CA PRO A 5 2.60 17.33 1.32
C PRO A 5 4.00 17.08 0.77
N ASP A 6 5.02 17.27 1.58
CA ASP A 6 6.38 16.94 1.17
C ASP A 6 6.61 15.41 1.21
N VAL A 7 7.75 14.97 0.68
CA VAL A 7 8.11 13.54 0.60
C VAL A 7 8.15 12.90 2.00
N LEU A 8 8.57 13.64 3.02
CA LEU A 8 8.75 13.13 4.39
C LEU A 8 7.40 12.90 5.07
N GLU A 9 6.41 13.77 4.83
CA GLU A 9 5.05 13.57 5.34
C GLU A 9 4.44 12.25 4.81
N TRP A 10 4.63 11.94 3.52
CA TRP A 10 4.18 10.67 2.94
C TRP A 10 4.88 9.46 3.54
N ILE A 11 6.21 9.52 3.66
CA ILE A 11 7.01 8.44 4.27
C ILE A 11 6.56 8.22 5.72
N THR A 12 6.42 9.28 6.51
CA THR A 12 5.99 9.19 7.92
C THR A 12 4.64 8.49 8.04
N LYS A 13 3.68 8.83 7.17
CA LYS A 13 2.37 8.17 7.15
C LYS A 13 2.47 6.71 6.72
N SER A 14 3.32 6.41 5.75
CA SER A 14 3.58 5.03 5.32
C SER A 14 4.13 4.16 6.46
N GLU A 15 5.09 4.68 7.23
CA GLU A 15 5.64 3.97 8.39
C GLU A 15 4.58 3.71 9.47
N GLN A 16 3.67 4.65 9.71
CA GLN A 16 2.57 4.46 10.64
C GLN A 16 1.64 3.30 10.22
N ASP A 17 1.35 3.19 8.93
CA ASP A 17 0.59 2.06 8.40
C ASP A 17 1.35 0.74 8.57
N TYR A 18 2.65 0.73 8.29
CA TYR A 18 3.48 -0.45 8.52
C TYR A 18 3.44 -0.92 9.98
N GLN A 19 3.72 -0.02 10.93
CA GLN A 19 3.70 -0.38 12.35
C GLN A 19 2.34 -0.95 12.75
N THR A 20 1.25 -0.37 12.25
CA THR A 20 -0.11 -0.86 12.50
C THR A 20 -0.30 -2.27 11.94
N ALA A 21 0.10 -2.54 10.69
CA ALA A 21 0.01 -3.86 10.08
C ALA A 21 0.76 -4.92 10.90
N VAL A 22 1.97 -4.62 11.38
CA VAL A 22 2.79 -5.55 12.19
C VAL A 22 2.13 -5.85 13.53
N VAL A 23 1.67 -4.82 14.24
CA VAL A 23 1.03 -5.00 15.54
C VAL A 23 -0.24 -5.84 15.40
N MET A 24 -1.06 -5.56 14.38
CA MET A 24 -2.29 -6.31 14.14
C MET A 24 -2.04 -7.75 13.72
N ALA A 25 -1.02 -8.02 12.91
CA ALA A 25 -0.67 -9.37 12.47
C ALA A 25 -0.20 -10.29 13.60
N ARG A 26 0.27 -9.73 14.72
CA ARG A 26 0.67 -10.48 15.92
C ARG A 26 -0.53 -10.96 16.76
N LYS A 27 -1.74 -10.44 16.52
CA LYS A 27 -2.95 -10.84 17.26
C LYS A 27 -3.43 -12.23 16.83
N ARG A 28 -3.03 -13.26 17.59
CA ARG A 28 -3.40 -14.67 17.31
C ARG A 28 -4.82 -15.06 17.75
N LYS A 29 -5.32 -14.48 18.83
CA LYS A 29 -6.64 -14.85 19.42
C LYS A 29 -7.83 -14.26 18.63
N ILE A 30 -7.64 -13.08 18.06
CA ILE A 30 -8.65 -12.35 17.28
C ILE A 30 -7.93 -11.81 16.04
N PRO A 31 -7.71 -12.63 15.01
CA PRO A 31 -7.05 -12.21 13.80
C PRO A 31 -7.90 -11.19 13.04
N VAL A 32 -7.26 -10.19 12.45
CA VAL A 32 -7.91 -9.11 11.67
C VAL A 32 -7.25 -9.00 10.28
N PRO A 33 -7.37 -10.02 9.43
CA PRO A 33 -6.64 -10.11 8.15
C PRO A 33 -6.93 -8.94 7.21
N ASP A 34 -8.18 -8.48 7.15
CA ASP A 34 -8.60 -7.33 6.34
C ASP A 34 -7.84 -6.06 6.73
N VAL A 35 -7.74 -5.81 8.04
CA VAL A 35 -7.04 -4.64 8.61
C VAL A 35 -5.55 -4.71 8.32
N VAL A 36 -4.94 -5.89 8.48
CA VAL A 36 -3.51 -6.09 8.21
C VAL A 36 -3.21 -5.81 6.74
N GLY A 37 -3.97 -6.38 5.81
CA GLY A 37 -3.74 -6.19 4.39
C GLY A 37 -4.08 -4.77 3.93
N PHE A 38 -5.11 -4.13 4.49
CA PHE A 38 -5.43 -2.72 4.24
C PHE A 38 -4.26 -1.81 4.59
N HIS A 39 -3.67 -1.97 5.78
CA HIS A 39 -2.50 -1.17 6.15
C HIS A 39 -1.25 -1.51 5.31
N CYS A 40 -1.08 -2.76 4.85
CA CYS A 40 -0.02 -3.08 3.89
C CYS A 40 -0.21 -2.36 2.55
N GLN A 41 -1.43 -2.35 2.01
CA GLN A 41 -1.77 -1.66 0.76
C GLN A 41 -1.56 -0.14 0.92
N GLN A 42 -2.04 0.45 2.01
CA GLN A 42 -1.91 1.87 2.32
C GLN A 42 -0.45 2.30 2.50
N CYS A 43 0.36 1.48 3.13
CA CYS A 43 1.80 1.71 3.27
C CYS A 43 2.47 1.82 1.88
N ILE A 44 2.27 0.82 1.02
CA ILE A 44 2.84 0.86 -0.35
C ILE A 44 2.29 2.03 -1.17
N GLU A 45 0.99 2.31 -1.11
CA GLU A 45 0.38 3.45 -1.80
C GLU A 45 1.08 4.77 -1.46
N LYS A 46 1.35 4.98 -0.17
CA LYS A 46 2.00 6.20 0.34
C LYS A 46 3.46 6.29 -0.07
N TYR A 47 4.20 5.18 -0.10
CA TYR A 47 5.57 5.19 -0.64
C TYR A 47 5.60 5.47 -2.14
N LEU A 48 4.71 4.87 -2.94
CA LEU A 48 4.62 5.17 -4.37
C LEU A 48 4.31 6.65 -4.59
N LYS A 49 3.39 7.22 -3.80
CA LYS A 49 3.09 8.67 -3.81
C LYS A 49 4.28 9.52 -3.36
N ALA A 50 5.05 9.08 -2.36
CA ALA A 50 6.29 9.76 -1.97
C ALA A 50 7.30 9.81 -3.12
N LEU A 51 7.47 8.71 -3.85
CA LEU A 51 8.34 8.65 -5.04
C LEU A 51 7.85 9.57 -6.17
N LEU A 52 6.53 9.61 -6.41
CA LEU A 52 5.92 10.52 -7.39
C LEU A 52 6.17 11.99 -7.01
N VAL A 53 6.00 12.35 -5.73
CA VAL A 53 6.30 13.70 -5.22
C VAL A 53 7.78 14.03 -5.37
N LEU A 54 8.68 13.11 -5.01
CA LEU A 54 10.13 13.29 -5.15
C LEU A 54 10.52 13.56 -6.61
N LYS A 55 9.86 12.89 -7.55
CA LYS A 55 10.05 13.04 -8.99
C LYS A 55 9.28 14.21 -9.60
N LYS A 56 8.51 14.96 -8.80
CA LYS A 56 7.66 16.07 -9.24
C LYS A 56 6.64 15.63 -10.31
N LEU A 57 6.14 14.41 -10.21
CA LEU A 57 5.08 13.86 -11.06
C LEU A 57 3.74 14.06 -10.36
N ASP A 58 2.76 14.59 -11.10
CA ASP A 58 1.38 14.66 -10.62
C ASP A 58 0.74 13.25 -10.68
N PHE A 59 -0.22 13.00 -9.80
CA PHE A 59 -0.89 11.70 -9.73
C PHE A 59 -2.36 11.86 -9.28
N PRO A 60 -3.25 10.96 -9.73
CA PRO A 60 -4.65 11.00 -9.34
C PRO A 60 -4.85 10.58 -7.88
N LYS A 61 -5.96 11.00 -7.28
CA LYS A 61 -6.42 10.44 -5.99
C LYS A 61 -7.05 9.06 -6.23
N THR A 62 -6.20 8.07 -6.45
CA THR A 62 -6.56 6.66 -6.60
C THR A 62 -5.96 5.82 -5.46
N HIS A 63 -6.58 4.66 -5.23
CA HIS A 63 -6.05 3.59 -4.39
C HIS A 63 -5.51 2.42 -5.22
N ASP A 64 -5.55 2.52 -6.56
CA ASP A 64 -4.95 1.55 -7.44
C ASP A 64 -3.43 1.74 -7.49
N LEU A 65 -2.68 0.76 -6.99
CA LEU A 65 -1.22 0.80 -6.95
C LEU A 65 -0.60 0.63 -8.34
N LEU A 66 -1.27 -0.07 -9.27
CA LEU A 66 -0.79 -0.30 -10.63
C LEU A 66 -0.88 0.98 -11.47
N ASP A 67 -1.90 1.80 -11.25
CA ASP A 67 -2.00 3.13 -11.88
C ASP A 67 -0.82 4.02 -11.44
N LEU A 68 -0.52 4.05 -10.14
CA LEU A 68 0.61 4.82 -9.61
C LEU A 68 1.95 4.30 -10.14
N LEU A 69 2.10 2.98 -10.24
CA LEU A 69 3.29 2.35 -10.81
C LEU A 69 3.46 2.69 -12.29
N THR A 70 2.36 2.72 -13.06
CA THR A 70 2.39 3.05 -14.49
C THR A 70 2.98 4.44 -14.72
N ILE A 71 2.60 5.43 -13.91
CA ILE A 71 3.15 6.79 -13.96
C ILE A 71 4.65 6.79 -13.62
N LEU A 72 5.06 6.04 -12.59
CA LEU A 72 6.47 5.94 -12.18
C LEU A 72 7.34 5.26 -13.24
N ASN A 73 6.82 4.25 -13.92
CA ASN A 73 7.55 3.46 -14.91
C ASN A 73 8.02 4.27 -16.13
N GLU A 74 7.37 5.39 -16.45
CA GLU A 74 7.85 6.31 -17.50
C GLU A 74 9.26 6.84 -17.22
N LYS A 75 9.65 6.92 -15.95
CA LYS A 75 10.95 7.42 -15.50
C LYS A 75 11.80 6.34 -14.83
N GLU A 76 11.19 5.30 -14.28
CA GLU A 76 11.87 4.21 -13.56
C GLU A 76 11.36 2.83 -14.00
N PRO A 77 11.72 2.35 -15.19
CA PRO A 77 11.21 1.06 -15.71
C PRO A 77 11.55 -0.15 -14.84
N LEU A 78 12.59 -0.06 -14.00
CA LEU A 78 12.98 -1.12 -13.07
C LEU A 78 11.91 -1.37 -11.99
N LEU A 79 11.05 -0.40 -11.71
CA LEU A 79 9.96 -0.56 -10.75
C LEU A 79 8.88 -1.53 -11.25
N ASP A 80 8.88 -1.92 -12.53
CA ASP A 80 7.94 -2.90 -13.06
C ASP A 80 8.02 -4.26 -12.35
N ALA A 81 9.18 -4.57 -11.77
CA ALA A 81 9.39 -5.73 -10.92
C ALA A 81 8.45 -5.76 -9.68
N LEU A 82 7.86 -4.62 -9.30
CA LEU A 82 6.88 -4.54 -8.21
C LEU A 82 5.49 -5.00 -8.62
N LYS A 83 5.13 -5.04 -9.91
CA LYS A 83 3.78 -5.38 -10.39
C LYS A 83 3.17 -6.62 -9.73
N PRO A 84 3.88 -7.76 -9.60
CA PRO A 84 3.31 -8.96 -8.95
C PRO A 84 2.89 -8.70 -7.50
N LYS A 85 3.70 -7.93 -6.75
CA LYS A 85 3.42 -7.58 -5.35
C LYS A 85 2.24 -6.62 -5.25
N LEU A 86 2.18 -5.61 -6.13
CA LEU A 86 1.08 -4.65 -6.15
C LEU A 86 -0.27 -5.32 -6.45
N ARG A 87 -0.29 -6.34 -7.32
CA ARG A 87 -1.50 -7.14 -7.59
C ARG A 87 -2.02 -7.88 -6.36
N ILE A 88 -1.14 -8.35 -5.47
CA ILE A 88 -1.53 -8.98 -4.20
C ILE A 88 -2.18 -7.95 -3.26
N LEU A 89 -1.68 -6.71 -3.28
CA LEU A 89 -2.12 -5.66 -2.35
C LEU A 89 -3.37 -4.91 -2.83
N ASN A 90 -3.56 -4.74 -4.13
CA ASN A 90 -4.66 -3.95 -4.70
C ASN A 90 -6.06 -4.32 -4.16
N PRO A 91 -6.44 -5.61 -4.03
CA PRO A 91 -7.75 -5.99 -3.50
C PRO A 91 -8.05 -5.41 -2.11
N PHE A 92 -7.03 -5.22 -1.27
CA PHE A 92 -7.19 -4.67 0.08
C PHE A 92 -7.57 -3.19 0.13
N SER A 93 -7.52 -2.47 -0.99
CA SER A 93 -7.97 -1.08 -1.05
C SER A 93 -9.49 -0.93 -0.92
N VAL A 94 -10.25 -1.93 -1.42
CA VAL A 94 -11.71 -1.83 -1.59
C VAL A 94 -12.42 -3.15 -1.32
N GLN A 95 -11.99 -4.28 -1.90
CA GLN A 95 -12.77 -5.55 -1.91
C GLN A 95 -13.10 -6.03 -0.49
N PHE A 96 -12.08 -6.17 0.36
CA PHE A 96 -12.25 -6.70 1.73
C PHE A 96 -12.80 -5.68 2.73
N ARG A 97 -13.29 -4.52 2.27
CA ARG A 97 -13.91 -3.50 3.13
C ARG A 97 -15.42 -3.58 3.17
N TYR A 98 -16.04 -4.29 2.24
CA TYR A 98 -17.49 -4.41 2.16
C TYR A 98 -17.94 -5.78 2.66
N PRO A 99 -19.08 -5.87 3.35
CA PRO A 99 -19.65 -7.14 3.78
C PRO A 99 -19.82 -8.11 2.60
N GLY A 100 -19.52 -9.39 2.83
CA GLY A 100 -19.63 -10.46 1.83
C GLY A 100 -18.28 -10.98 1.33
N GLU A 101 -17.22 -10.20 1.48
CA GLU A 101 -15.84 -10.57 1.15
C GLU A 101 -14.96 -10.38 2.39
N SER A 102 -14.06 -11.32 2.67
CA SER A 102 -13.12 -11.23 3.78
C SER A 102 -11.81 -11.90 3.42
N ALA A 103 -10.70 -11.24 3.72
CA ALA A 103 -9.39 -11.79 3.52
C ALA A 103 -9.14 -12.92 4.51
N THR A 104 -8.40 -13.93 4.08
CA THR A 104 -7.94 -14.98 4.97
C THR A 104 -6.68 -14.55 5.73
N ILE A 105 -6.31 -15.30 6.77
CA ILE A 105 -5.01 -15.13 7.44
C ILE A 105 -3.87 -15.29 6.44
N GLU A 106 -3.99 -16.21 5.48
CA GLU A 106 -2.99 -16.43 4.45
C GLU A 106 -2.84 -15.21 3.54
N ASP A 107 -3.94 -14.59 3.13
CA ASP A 107 -3.93 -13.38 2.31
C ASP A 107 -3.23 -12.22 3.04
N SER A 108 -3.52 -12.04 4.34
CA SER A 108 -2.85 -11.03 5.16
C SER A 108 -1.34 -11.27 5.32
N ARG A 109 -0.90 -12.54 5.36
CA ARG A 109 0.52 -12.90 5.36
C ARG A 109 1.17 -12.61 4.02
N LYS A 110 0.51 -12.94 2.91
CA LYS A 110 0.98 -12.59 1.55
C LYS A 110 1.13 -11.08 1.40
N ALA A 111 0.17 -10.30 1.92
CA ALA A 111 0.23 -8.84 1.93
C ALA A 111 1.44 -8.30 2.72
N LEU A 112 1.71 -8.85 3.92
CA LEU A 112 2.90 -8.46 4.71
C LEU A 112 4.21 -8.79 3.98
N THR A 113 4.31 -9.96 3.36
CA THR A 113 5.49 -10.36 2.59
C THR A 113 5.68 -9.46 1.36
N ALA A 114 4.60 -9.18 0.62
CA ALA A 114 4.62 -8.29 -0.53
C ALA A 114 5.07 -6.86 -0.18
N ARG A 115 4.87 -6.42 1.07
CA ARG A 115 5.35 -5.11 1.55
C ARG A 115 6.82 -5.10 1.95
N ASN A 116 7.34 -6.19 2.55
CA ASN A 116 8.67 -6.25 3.19
C ASN A 116 9.88 -6.39 2.24
N THR A 117 9.67 -6.47 0.92
CA THR A 117 10.73 -6.69 -0.07
C THR A 117 10.67 -5.64 -1.17
#